data_AF-A0A7Y4YCM9-F1
#
_entry.id   AF-A0A7Y4YCM9-F1
#
_cell.length_a   1.000
_cell.length_b   1.000
_cell.length_c   1.000
_cell.angle_alpha   90.00
_cell.angle_beta   90.00
_cell.angle_gamma   90.00
#
_symmetry.space_group_name_H-M   'P 1'
#
loop_
_entity.id
_entity.type
_entity.pdbx_description
1 polymer ?
#
loop_
_entity_poly.entity_id
_entity_poly.type
_entity_poly.pdbx_seq_one_letter_code
_entity_poly.pdbx_strand_id
1 'polypeptide(L)'
;MTANHGVKYGLLIVLLVICSFFSKAQLTANFTATPLSGCAPLVVSFTDQSTGAPTQWKWDLGNGTISFLQNPSVTYFNPGQYNIKLVVYDANGDSNVVIKSQYITVNAAPAVAFTGSPLTGCFPLPVNFTDQSTPGSGTITSWQWDFGDGASSNTQNPSHTYTASGNYNVTLRLTNSVGCIKVLSKPQYVKNKQWCSCRFF
;
A
#
# COMPACT_ATOMS: atom_id res chain seq x y z
N MET A 1 -52.53 -56.89 -66.59
CA MET A 1 -53.60 -55.90 -66.34
C MET A 1 -53.35 -55.39 -64.93
N THR A 2 -52.84 -54.20 -64.66
CA THR A 2 -52.90 -52.88 -65.30
C THR A 2 -51.61 -52.09 -65.03
N ALA A 3 -51.28 -51.23 -65.99
CA ALA A 3 -50.21 -50.20 -65.98
C ALA A 3 -50.57 -49.02 -65.04
N ASN A 4 -49.86 -47.91 -64.84
CA ASN A 4 -48.60 -47.34 -65.31
C ASN A 4 -48.26 -46.12 -64.42
N HIS A 5 -46.98 -45.71 -64.45
CA HIS A 5 -46.39 -44.38 -64.25
C HIS A 5 -46.99 -43.29 -63.34
N GLY A 6 -46.11 -42.66 -62.54
CA GLY A 6 -46.32 -41.30 -62.03
C GLY A 6 -45.22 -40.82 -61.07
N VAL A 7 -44.05 -40.48 -61.59
CA VAL A 7 -43.02 -39.71 -60.86
C VAL A 7 -43.57 -38.31 -60.55
N LYS A 8 -43.51 -37.87 -59.28
CA LYS A 8 -43.50 -36.44 -58.92
C LYS A 8 -42.40 -36.18 -57.89
N TYR A 9 -41.25 -35.76 -58.40
CA TYR A 9 -40.25 -35.02 -57.63
C TYR A 9 -40.88 -33.67 -57.25
N GLY A 10 -41.26 -33.52 -55.98
CA GLY A 10 -41.65 -32.26 -55.37
C GLY A 10 -40.54 -31.80 -54.43
N LEU A 11 -39.71 -30.90 -54.94
CA LEU A 11 -38.67 -30.15 -54.26
C LEU A 11 -39.19 -29.60 -52.91
N LEU A 12 -38.69 -30.10 -51.78
CA LEU A 12 -38.81 -29.41 -50.48
C LEU A 12 -37.40 -29.19 -49.91
N ILE A 13 -36.74 -28.18 -50.47
CA ILE A 13 -35.51 -27.59 -49.96
C ILE A 13 -35.91 -26.59 -48.85
N VAL A 14 -35.39 -26.85 -47.64
CA VAL A 14 -34.96 -25.89 -46.61
C VAL A 14 -36.04 -25.11 -45.85
N LEU A 15 -36.16 -25.44 -44.55
CA LEU A 15 -35.77 -24.49 -43.49
C LEU A 15 -35.37 -25.27 -42.23
N LEU A 16 -34.19 -25.88 -42.25
CA LEU A 16 -33.45 -26.11 -41.00
C LEU A 16 -33.16 -24.71 -40.44
N VAL A 17 -33.92 -24.30 -39.43
CA VAL A 17 -33.56 -23.16 -38.59
C VAL A 17 -32.28 -23.57 -37.88
N ILE A 18 -31.16 -23.32 -38.53
CA ILE A 18 -29.88 -23.15 -37.85
C ILE A 18 -30.08 -21.84 -37.08
N CYS A 19 -30.68 -21.94 -35.89
CA CYS A 19 -30.48 -20.92 -34.88
C CYS A 19 -28.99 -21.04 -34.55
N SER A 20 -28.18 -20.33 -35.33
CA SER A 20 -26.77 -20.15 -35.07
C SER A 20 -26.72 -19.49 -33.69
N PHE A 21 -26.54 -20.31 -32.66
CA PHE A 21 -26.04 -19.85 -31.38
C PHE A 21 -24.65 -19.30 -31.67
N PHE A 22 -24.58 -18.02 -32.06
CA PHE A 22 -23.42 -17.23 -31.77
C PHE A 22 -23.37 -17.21 -30.25
N SER A 23 -22.65 -18.17 -29.67
CA SER A 23 -22.25 -18.13 -28.27
C SER A 23 -21.33 -16.92 -28.16
N LYS A 24 -21.93 -15.73 -27.97
CA LYS A 24 -21.19 -14.53 -27.66
C LYS A 24 -20.52 -14.82 -26.32
N ALA A 25 -19.19 -14.72 -26.27
CA ALA A 25 -18.47 -14.84 -25.03
C ALA A 25 -19.05 -13.82 -24.04
N GLN A 26 -19.64 -14.33 -22.95
CA GLN A 26 -20.34 -13.50 -21.97
C GLN A 26 -19.36 -12.50 -21.35
N LEU A 27 -19.74 -11.21 -21.34
CA LEU A 27 -18.99 -10.15 -20.68
C LEU A 27 -18.80 -10.52 -19.20
N THR A 28 -17.54 -10.68 -18.79
CA THR A 28 -17.18 -11.08 -17.43
C THR A 28 -16.06 -10.19 -16.93
N ALA A 29 -16.34 -9.43 -15.87
CA ALA A 29 -15.40 -8.50 -15.28
C ALA A 29 -14.36 -9.26 -14.44
N ASN A 30 -13.09 -8.94 -14.63
CA ASN A 30 -12.01 -9.46 -13.79
C ASN A 30 -10.83 -8.49 -13.81
N PHE A 31 -9.98 -8.53 -12.79
CA PHE A 31 -8.78 -7.70 -12.73
C PHE A 31 -7.72 -8.27 -11.81
N THR A 32 -6.50 -7.80 -11.97
CA THR A 32 -5.40 -7.97 -11.01
C THR A 32 -4.86 -6.61 -10.57
N ALA A 33 -4.03 -6.59 -9.52
CA ALA A 33 -3.36 -5.38 -9.08
C ALA A 33 -2.00 -5.73 -8.49
N THR A 34 -1.04 -4.81 -8.60
CA THR A 34 0.29 -4.97 -8.03
C THR A 34 0.82 -3.65 -7.48
N PRO A 35 1.46 -3.64 -6.29
CA PRO A 35 1.43 -4.70 -5.27
C PRO A 35 0.06 -4.76 -4.55
N LEU A 36 -0.23 -5.89 -3.87
CA LEU A 36 -1.45 -6.04 -3.03
C LEU A 36 -1.24 -5.60 -1.57
N SER A 37 0.01 -5.38 -1.16
CA SER A 37 0.41 -5.05 0.21
C SER A 37 1.63 -4.13 0.20
N GLY A 38 1.69 -3.17 1.12
CA GLY A 38 2.86 -2.32 1.31
C GLY A 38 2.62 -1.22 2.34
N CYS A 39 3.61 -0.36 2.57
CA CYS A 39 3.52 0.74 3.53
C CYS A 39 2.92 2.00 2.88
N ALA A 40 2.23 2.83 3.67
CA ALA A 40 1.80 4.14 3.19
C ALA A 40 3.00 5.09 2.96
N PRO A 41 3.02 5.87 1.86
CA PRO A 41 2.10 5.82 0.72
C PRO A 41 2.38 4.64 -0.21
N LEU A 42 1.33 3.92 -0.63
CA LEU A 42 1.43 2.76 -1.53
C LEU A 42 0.90 3.11 -2.92
N VAL A 43 1.73 3.02 -3.95
CA VAL A 43 1.30 3.12 -5.35
C VAL A 43 0.90 1.74 -5.85
N VAL A 44 -0.31 1.60 -6.38
CA VAL A 44 -0.86 0.35 -6.91
C VAL A 44 -1.28 0.55 -8.35
N SER A 45 -0.85 -0.36 -9.22
CA SER A 45 -1.28 -0.44 -10.61
C SER A 45 -2.30 -1.57 -10.77
N PHE A 46 -3.41 -1.26 -11.44
CA PHE A 46 -4.49 -2.20 -11.74
C PHE A 46 -4.40 -2.63 -13.20
N THR A 47 -4.71 -3.90 -13.45
CA THR A 47 -4.72 -4.49 -14.79
C THR A 47 -6.06 -5.17 -15.03
N ASP A 48 -6.76 -4.74 -16.07
CA ASP A 48 -7.97 -5.38 -16.56
C ASP A 48 -7.68 -6.80 -17.06
N GLN A 49 -8.54 -7.73 -16.68
CA GLN A 49 -8.52 -9.13 -17.11
C GLN A 49 -9.92 -9.57 -17.58
N SER A 50 -10.79 -8.60 -17.87
CA SER A 50 -12.16 -8.86 -18.26
C SER A 50 -12.24 -9.53 -19.64
N THR A 51 -13.17 -10.45 -19.80
CA THR A 51 -13.44 -11.15 -21.07
C THR A 51 -14.75 -10.68 -21.67
N GLY A 52 -15.00 -10.98 -22.97
CA GLY A 52 -16.22 -10.58 -23.67
C GLY A 52 -16.15 -9.18 -24.31
N ALA A 53 -14.94 -8.75 -24.69
CA ALA A 53 -14.67 -7.50 -25.43
C ALA A 53 -15.25 -6.22 -24.78
N PRO A 54 -14.83 -5.89 -23.53
CA PRO A 54 -15.21 -4.64 -22.90
C PRO A 54 -14.70 -3.43 -23.70
N THR A 55 -15.48 -2.37 -23.73
CA THR A 55 -15.16 -1.09 -24.40
C THR A 55 -15.08 0.08 -23.42
N GLN A 56 -15.60 -0.07 -22.20
CA GLN A 56 -15.57 0.96 -21.16
C GLN A 56 -15.34 0.34 -19.78
N TRP A 57 -14.63 1.06 -18.92
CA TRP A 57 -14.30 0.66 -17.55
C TRP A 57 -14.72 1.76 -16.58
N LYS A 58 -15.19 1.36 -15.40
CA LYS A 58 -15.44 2.25 -14.27
C LYS A 58 -14.93 1.57 -13.01
N TRP A 59 -13.85 2.10 -12.49
CA TRP A 59 -13.21 1.66 -11.27
C TRP A 59 -13.68 2.50 -10.09
N ASP A 60 -13.99 1.84 -8.99
CA ASP A 60 -13.98 2.43 -7.66
C ASP A 60 -12.83 1.76 -6.89
N LEU A 61 -11.80 2.57 -6.61
CA LEU A 61 -10.54 2.09 -6.04
C LEU A 61 -10.54 2.10 -4.50
N GLY A 62 -11.71 2.31 -3.88
CA GLY A 62 -11.92 2.17 -2.44
C GLY A 62 -11.35 3.30 -1.57
N ASN A 63 -10.51 4.18 -2.12
CA ASN A 63 -9.98 5.37 -1.45
C ASN A 63 -10.74 6.67 -1.82
N GLY A 64 -11.92 6.55 -2.42
CA GLY A 64 -12.69 7.66 -2.97
C GLY A 64 -12.30 8.06 -4.40
N THR A 65 -11.27 7.44 -4.99
CA THR A 65 -10.89 7.67 -6.40
C THR A 65 -11.76 6.82 -7.33
N ILE A 66 -12.33 7.48 -8.34
CA ILE A 66 -13.00 6.82 -9.48
C ILE A 66 -12.11 6.97 -10.72
N SER A 67 -11.97 5.92 -11.52
CA SER A 67 -11.22 5.96 -12.78
C SER A 67 -11.99 5.32 -13.93
N PHE A 68 -11.77 5.82 -15.14
CA PHE A 68 -12.35 5.31 -16.39
C PHE A 68 -11.31 4.71 -17.34
N LEU A 69 -10.04 4.68 -16.92
CA LEU A 69 -8.98 4.03 -17.69
C LEU A 69 -9.14 2.52 -17.64
N GLN A 70 -8.70 1.82 -18.68
CA GLN A 70 -8.64 0.36 -18.65
C GLN A 70 -7.68 -0.15 -17.57
N ASN A 71 -6.49 0.45 -17.45
CA ASN A 71 -5.44 0.05 -16.50
C ASN A 71 -4.99 1.26 -15.66
N PRO A 72 -5.74 1.66 -14.62
CA PRO A 72 -5.39 2.81 -13.80
C PRO A 72 -4.25 2.51 -12.81
N SER A 73 -3.63 3.56 -12.30
CA SER A 73 -2.76 3.49 -11.11
C SER A 73 -3.20 4.55 -10.09
N VAL A 74 -3.09 4.24 -8.80
CA VAL A 74 -3.50 5.14 -7.71
C VAL A 74 -2.54 5.03 -6.52
N THR A 75 -2.45 6.11 -5.75
CA THR A 75 -1.68 6.14 -4.50
C THR A 75 -2.62 6.10 -3.29
N TYR A 76 -2.38 5.16 -2.39
CA TYR A 76 -3.04 5.08 -1.09
C TYR A 76 -2.17 5.71 -0.01
N PHE A 77 -2.58 6.88 0.49
CA PHE A 77 -1.84 7.62 1.52
C PHE A 77 -2.15 7.18 2.94
N ASN A 78 -3.32 6.58 3.15
CA ASN A 78 -3.78 6.20 4.47
C ASN A 78 -3.63 4.69 4.65
N PRO A 79 -3.15 4.22 5.81
CA PRO A 79 -3.21 2.82 6.16
C PRO A 79 -4.65 2.32 6.24
N GLY A 80 -4.86 1.06 5.88
CA GLY A 80 -6.17 0.45 5.83
C GLY A 80 -6.24 -0.68 4.82
N GLN A 81 -7.40 -1.32 4.75
CA GLN A 81 -7.70 -2.31 3.73
C GLN A 81 -8.77 -1.74 2.79
N TYR A 82 -8.60 -1.98 1.48
CA TYR A 82 -9.41 -1.36 0.45
C TYR A 82 -10.14 -2.41 -0.39
N ASN A 83 -11.45 -2.22 -0.52
CA ASN A 83 -12.29 -2.97 -1.46
C ASN A 83 -12.17 -2.32 -2.83
N ILE A 84 -12.00 -3.13 -3.87
CA ILE A 84 -11.88 -2.65 -5.24
C ILE A 84 -13.06 -3.17 -6.05
N LYS A 85 -13.71 -2.27 -6.77
CA LYS A 85 -14.84 -2.57 -7.64
C LYS A 85 -14.52 -2.13 -9.07
N LEU A 86 -14.73 -3.03 -10.02
CA LEU A 86 -14.68 -2.76 -11.44
C LEU A 86 -16.05 -3.05 -12.04
N VAL A 87 -16.58 -2.08 -12.79
CA VAL A 87 -17.69 -2.27 -13.71
C VAL A 87 -17.16 -2.13 -15.13
N VAL A 88 -17.44 -3.10 -15.98
CA VAL A 88 -17.12 -3.04 -17.42
C VAL A 88 -18.39 -3.01 -18.24
N TYR A 89 -18.32 -2.37 -19.40
CA TYR A 89 -19.39 -2.33 -20.40
C TYR A 89 -18.84 -2.79 -21.75
N ASP A 90 -19.67 -3.43 -22.55
CA ASP A 90 -19.34 -3.77 -23.94
C ASP A 90 -20.01 -2.82 -24.95
N ALA A 91 -19.78 -3.05 -26.25
CA ALA A 91 -20.34 -2.25 -27.33
C ALA A 91 -21.86 -2.30 -27.45
N ASN A 92 -22.51 -3.32 -26.88
CA ASN A 92 -23.96 -3.47 -26.89
C ASN A 92 -24.63 -2.82 -25.66
N GLY A 93 -23.83 -2.29 -24.73
CA GLY A 93 -24.30 -1.73 -23.47
C GLY A 93 -24.53 -2.77 -22.38
N ASP A 94 -24.14 -4.04 -22.60
CA ASP A 94 -24.14 -5.04 -21.54
C ASP A 94 -23.11 -4.64 -20.47
N SER A 95 -23.37 -4.99 -19.20
CA SER A 95 -22.44 -4.67 -18.11
C SER A 95 -22.19 -5.86 -17.20
N ASN A 96 -20.99 -5.89 -16.63
CA ASN A 96 -20.62 -6.86 -15.60
C ASN A 96 -19.84 -6.17 -14.48
N VAL A 97 -19.95 -6.70 -13.27
CA VAL A 97 -19.31 -6.13 -12.07
C VAL A 97 -18.54 -7.20 -11.32
N VAL A 98 -17.36 -6.82 -10.86
CA VAL A 98 -16.56 -7.61 -9.92
C VAL A 98 -16.15 -6.73 -8.74
N ILE A 99 -16.24 -7.30 -7.54
CA ILE A 99 -15.80 -6.67 -6.29
C ILE A 99 -14.81 -7.63 -5.62
N LYS A 100 -13.62 -7.13 -5.29
CA LYS A 100 -12.65 -7.84 -4.45
C LYS A 100 -12.55 -7.11 -3.11
N SER A 101 -13.02 -7.75 -2.05
CA SER A 101 -13.01 -7.20 -0.69
C SER A 101 -11.62 -7.30 -0.08
N GLN A 102 -11.21 -6.26 0.67
CA GLN A 102 -9.90 -6.14 1.33
C GLN A 102 -8.72 -6.52 0.42
N TYR A 103 -8.81 -6.13 -0.85
CA TYR A 103 -7.91 -6.60 -1.90
C TYR A 103 -6.54 -5.94 -1.83
N ILE A 104 -6.49 -4.68 -1.40
CA ILE A 104 -5.24 -3.94 -1.14
C ILE A 104 -5.11 -3.69 0.36
N THR A 105 -3.96 -4.02 0.93
CA THR A 105 -3.61 -3.74 2.34
C THR A 105 -2.49 -2.71 2.41
N VAL A 106 -2.76 -1.59 3.06
CA VAL A 106 -1.78 -0.51 3.28
C VAL A 106 -1.43 -0.46 4.76
N ASN A 107 -0.16 -0.69 5.05
CA ASN A 107 0.38 -0.80 6.39
C ASN A 107 0.83 0.57 6.92
N ALA A 108 0.59 0.80 8.21
CA ALA A 108 1.07 1.97 8.92
C ALA A 108 2.54 1.78 9.33
N ALA A 109 3.37 2.78 9.05
CA ALA A 109 4.70 2.87 9.63
C ALA A 109 4.61 3.21 11.14
N PRO A 110 5.69 2.96 11.92
CA PRO A 110 5.74 3.39 13.32
C PRO A 110 5.53 4.90 13.46
N ALA A 111 4.90 5.31 14.56
CA ALA A 111 4.95 6.70 15.00
C ALA A 111 6.12 6.84 15.98
N VAL A 112 7.24 7.36 15.49
CA VAL A 112 8.48 7.48 16.28
C VAL A 112 8.34 8.62 17.28
N ALA A 113 8.61 8.33 18.55
CA ALA A 113 8.68 9.30 19.62
C ALA A 113 9.71 8.84 20.66
N PHE A 114 10.45 9.78 21.25
CA PHE A 114 11.41 9.46 22.30
C PHE A 114 11.69 10.66 23.20
N THR A 115 12.21 10.37 24.39
CA THR A 115 12.75 11.37 25.33
C THR A 115 14.20 11.04 25.68
N GLY A 116 14.91 12.03 26.24
CA GLY A 116 16.23 11.86 26.83
C GLY A 116 16.32 12.69 28.11
N SER A 117 17.11 12.23 29.08
CA SER A 117 17.38 12.99 30.31
C SER A 117 18.74 12.64 30.91
N PRO A 118 19.51 13.64 31.38
CA PRO A 118 19.34 15.09 31.13
C PRO A 118 19.60 15.48 29.67
N LEU A 119 19.02 16.59 29.20
CA LEU A 119 19.29 17.13 27.84
C LEU A 119 20.30 18.28 27.83
N THR A 120 20.74 18.75 28.99
CA THR A 120 21.74 19.81 29.12
C THR A 120 22.56 19.58 30.36
N GLY A 121 23.86 19.79 30.27
CA GLY A 121 24.79 19.62 31.37
C GLY A 121 26.22 19.89 30.91
N CYS A 122 27.19 19.49 31.73
CA CYS A 122 28.60 19.57 31.36
C CYS A 122 29.13 18.23 30.90
N PHE A 123 30.14 18.29 30.03
CA PHE A 123 30.81 17.09 29.59
C PHE A 123 31.68 16.53 30.75
N PRO A 124 31.77 15.21 30.91
CA PRO A 124 30.98 14.19 30.22
C PRO A 124 29.51 14.19 30.68
N LEU A 125 28.57 14.16 29.73
CA LEU A 125 27.13 14.18 30.00
C LEU A 125 26.51 12.81 29.68
N PRO A 126 26.21 11.98 30.69
CA PRO A 126 25.45 10.76 30.49
C PRO A 126 23.96 11.12 30.27
N VAL A 127 23.38 10.60 29.20
CA VAL A 127 21.97 10.79 28.83
C VAL A 127 21.32 9.42 28.69
N ASN A 128 20.22 9.22 29.40
CA ASN A 128 19.37 8.05 29.23
C ASN A 128 18.25 8.39 28.27
N PHE A 129 18.12 7.60 27.19
CA PHE A 129 17.05 7.74 26.22
C PHE A 129 15.95 6.72 26.49
N THR A 130 14.71 7.15 26.26
CA THR A 130 13.52 6.30 26.40
C THR A 130 12.69 6.39 25.12
N ASP A 131 12.44 5.22 24.52
CA ASP A 131 11.51 5.08 23.41
C ASP A 131 10.06 5.25 23.89
N GLN A 132 9.30 6.07 23.17
CA GLN A 132 7.87 6.33 23.39
C GLN A 132 7.05 6.04 22.13
N SER A 133 7.63 5.31 21.19
CA SER A 133 7.04 5.09 19.87
C SER A 133 5.88 4.10 19.91
N THR A 134 4.97 4.24 18.94
CA THR A 134 3.94 3.23 18.68
C THR A 134 4.25 2.49 17.37
N PRO A 135 3.89 1.19 17.25
CA PRO A 135 4.37 0.35 16.15
C PRO A 135 3.77 0.66 14.78
N GLY A 136 2.64 1.37 14.73
CA GLY A 136 1.79 1.38 13.53
C GLY A 136 1.17 0.01 13.31
N SER A 137 1.36 -0.58 12.13
CA SER A 137 0.96 -1.96 11.86
C SER A 137 1.99 -2.96 12.43
N GLY A 138 1.52 -4.04 13.05
CA GLY A 138 2.40 -5.06 13.63
C GLY A 138 3.11 -4.62 14.91
N THR A 139 4.36 -5.02 15.09
CA THR A 139 5.21 -4.69 16.27
C THR A 139 6.52 -4.03 15.85
N ILE A 140 7.15 -3.23 16.71
CA ILE A 140 8.51 -2.70 16.44
C ILE A 140 9.52 -3.84 16.59
N THR A 141 10.41 -4.00 15.60
CA THR A 141 11.39 -5.09 15.56
C THR A 141 12.84 -4.60 15.55
N SER A 142 13.08 -3.32 15.26
CA SER A 142 14.42 -2.74 15.22
C SER A 142 14.40 -1.28 15.64
N TRP A 143 15.33 -0.94 16.54
CA TRP A 143 15.68 0.43 16.93
C TRP A 143 17.08 0.72 16.40
N GLN A 144 17.27 1.90 15.83
CA GLN A 144 18.58 2.37 15.40
C GLN A 144 18.72 3.83 15.78
N TRP A 145 19.49 4.05 16.83
CA TRP A 145 19.84 5.36 17.36
C TRP A 145 21.09 5.88 16.70
N ASP A 146 21.08 7.16 16.36
CA ASP A 146 22.26 7.97 16.05
C ASP A 146 22.27 9.14 17.04
N PHE A 147 23.32 9.22 17.85
CA PHE A 147 23.43 10.22 18.91
C PHE A 147 23.96 11.57 18.40
N GLY A 148 24.38 11.66 17.14
CA GLY A 148 24.86 12.89 16.51
C GLY A 148 26.34 13.21 16.74
N ASP A 149 27.07 12.33 17.44
CA ASP A 149 28.51 12.44 17.72
C ASP A 149 29.34 11.31 17.08
N GLY A 150 28.71 10.53 16.19
CA GLY A 150 29.30 9.36 15.53
C GLY A 150 29.03 8.04 16.24
N ALA A 151 28.48 8.05 17.45
CA ALA A 151 28.04 6.83 18.14
C ALA A 151 26.59 6.45 17.78
N SER A 152 26.28 5.16 17.90
CA SER A 152 24.95 4.59 17.62
C SER A 152 24.59 3.49 18.61
N SER A 153 23.31 3.11 18.64
CA SER A 153 22.83 1.98 19.43
C SER A 153 21.64 1.30 18.77
N ASN A 154 21.49 -0.01 19.00
CA ASN A 154 20.31 -0.77 18.57
C ASN A 154 19.39 -1.19 19.73
N THR A 155 19.72 -0.76 20.95
CA THR A 155 18.89 -1.04 22.14
C THR A 155 17.67 -0.11 22.14
N GLN A 156 16.52 -0.59 22.59
CA GLN A 156 15.30 0.22 22.66
C GLN A 156 15.47 1.47 23.54
N ASN A 157 16.02 1.31 24.75
CA ASN A 157 16.26 2.40 25.71
C ASN A 157 17.75 2.49 26.05
N PRO A 158 18.58 3.12 25.19
CA PRO A 158 20.02 3.18 25.42
C PRO A 158 20.40 4.27 26.42
N SER A 159 21.55 4.10 27.04
CA SER A 159 22.29 5.17 27.70
C SER A 159 23.49 5.54 26.84
N HIS A 160 23.78 6.83 26.71
CA HIS A 160 24.94 7.32 25.96
C HIS A 160 25.61 8.49 26.68
N THR A 161 26.95 8.53 26.67
CA THR A 161 27.73 9.59 27.31
C THR A 161 28.38 10.48 26.26
N TYR A 162 27.99 11.75 26.24
CA TYR A 162 28.62 12.76 25.38
C TYR A 162 29.89 13.27 26.05
N THR A 163 31.04 13.01 25.42
CA THR A 163 32.37 13.29 26.00
C THR A 163 32.96 14.64 25.57
N ALA A 164 32.41 15.26 24.52
CA ALA A 164 32.82 16.58 24.06
C ALA A 164 31.68 17.59 24.20
N SER A 165 32.02 18.87 24.34
CA SER A 165 31.02 19.93 24.29
C SER A 165 30.45 20.07 22.89
N GLY A 166 29.14 20.28 22.77
CA GLY A 166 28.46 20.41 21.49
C GLY A 166 26.94 20.37 21.63
N ASN A 167 26.25 20.70 20.54
CA ASN A 167 24.82 20.49 20.41
C ASN A 167 24.60 19.33 19.44
N TYR A 168 23.95 18.27 19.91
CA TYR A 168 23.84 17.02 19.18
C TYR A 168 22.42 16.81 18.67
N ASN A 169 22.31 16.45 17.39
CA ASN A 169 21.06 15.99 16.79
C ASN A 169 20.90 14.51 17.13
N VAL A 170 19.76 14.14 17.72
CA VAL A 170 19.48 12.73 18.03
C VAL A 170 18.47 12.20 17.05
N THR A 171 18.78 11.08 16.41
CA THR A 171 17.92 10.44 15.42
C THR A 171 17.56 9.04 15.87
N LEU A 172 16.28 8.69 15.79
CA LEU A 172 15.79 7.33 15.99
C LEU A 172 15.12 6.86 14.69
N ARG A 173 15.63 5.75 14.14
CA ARG A 173 15.03 5.01 13.03
C ARG A 173 14.42 3.72 13.56
N LEU A 174 13.14 3.53 13.28
CA LEU A 174 12.39 2.32 13.66
C LEU A 174 11.97 1.53 12.43
N THR A 175 11.94 0.21 12.59
CA THR A 175 11.33 -0.73 11.63
C THR A 175 10.30 -1.59 12.36
N ASN A 176 9.10 -1.76 11.80
CA ASN A 176 8.11 -2.70 12.33
C ASN A 176 8.15 -4.06 11.60
N SER A 177 7.40 -5.03 12.12
CA SER A 177 7.37 -6.42 11.67
C SER A 177 6.81 -6.60 10.26
N VAL A 178 6.12 -5.59 9.72
CA VAL A 178 5.65 -5.58 8.33
C VAL A 178 6.61 -4.84 7.38
N GLY A 179 7.79 -4.47 7.87
CA GLY A 179 8.87 -3.85 7.10
C GLY A 179 8.75 -2.34 6.91
N CYS A 180 7.75 -1.70 7.51
CA CYS A 180 7.59 -0.24 7.41
C CYS A 180 8.59 0.48 8.32
N ILE A 181 9.18 1.53 7.77
CA ILE A 181 10.24 2.30 8.41
C ILE A 181 9.77 3.72 8.66
N LYS A 182 10.14 4.28 9.81
CA LYS A 182 10.01 5.70 10.11
C LYS A 182 11.26 6.21 10.82
N VAL A 183 11.58 7.48 10.57
CA VAL A 183 12.72 8.17 11.18
C VAL A 183 12.21 9.45 11.82
N LEU A 184 12.70 9.73 13.03
CA LEU A 184 12.55 11.03 13.67
C LEU A 184 13.94 11.55 14.06
N SER A 185 14.26 12.77 13.63
CA SER A 185 15.45 13.49 14.07
C SER A 185 15.04 14.72 14.87
N LYS A 186 15.60 14.86 16.08
CA LYS A 186 15.43 16.06 16.91
C LYS A 186 16.72 16.88 16.84
N PRO A 187 16.72 18.04 16.18
CA PRO A 187 17.91 18.87 16.04
C PRO A 187 18.29 19.51 17.39
N GLN A 188 19.60 19.58 17.67
CA GLN A 188 20.18 20.16 18.89
C GLN A 188 19.48 19.69 20.18
N TYR A 189 19.12 18.41 20.22
CA TYR A 189 18.32 17.81 21.28
C TYR A 189 19.08 17.70 22.60
N VAL A 190 20.38 17.37 22.53
CA VAL A 190 21.28 17.35 23.68
C VAL A 190 22.27 18.51 23.57
N LYS A 191 22.44 19.28 24.65
CA LYS A 191 23.34 20.43 24.75
C LYS A 191 24.40 20.18 25.81
N ASN A 192 25.55 19.69 25.37
CA ASN A 192 26.68 19.39 26.25
C ASN A 192 27.61 20.61 26.34
N LYS A 193 27.70 21.23 27.51
CA LYS A 193 28.41 22.50 27.70
C LYS A 193 29.83 22.25 28.16
N GLN A 194 30.75 23.09 27.68
CA GLN A 194 32.15 23.05 28.11
C GLN A 194 32.34 23.59 29.54
N TRP A 195 31.52 24.55 29.97
CA TRP A 195 31.66 25.23 31.25
C TRP A 195 30.31 25.30 31.98
N CYS A 196 30.23 24.64 33.13
CA CYS A 196 29.14 24.80 34.09
C CYS A 196 29.79 25.51 35.26
N SER A 197 29.70 26.84 35.27
CA SER A 197 30.33 27.64 36.31
C SER A 197 29.87 27.15 37.69
N CYS A 198 30.82 26.82 38.58
CA CYS A 198 30.59 27.03 40.01
C CYS A 198 30.37 28.53 40.18
N ARG A 199 29.13 28.96 40.49
CA ARG A 199 28.95 30.29 41.07
C ARG A 199 29.59 30.26 42.44
N PHE A 200 30.82 30.75 42.55
CA PHE A 200 31.33 31.24 43.82
C PHE A 200 30.53 32.51 44.13
N PHE A 201 29.69 32.43 45.15
CA PHE A 201 29.12 33.60 45.82
C PHE A 201 30.15 34.13 46.82
#